data_AF-A0A200R667-F1
#
_entry.id   AF-A0A200R667-F1
#
_cell.length_a   1.000
_cell.length_b   1.000
_cell.length_c   1.000
_cell.angle_alpha   90.00
_cell.angle_beta   90.00
_cell.angle_gamma   90.00
#
_symmetry.space_group_name_H-M   'P 1'
#
loop_
_entity.id
_entity.type
_entity.pdbx_description
1 polymer ?
#
loop_
_entity_poly.entity_id
_entity_poly.type
_entity_poly.pdbx_seq_one_letter_code
_entity_poly.pdbx_strand_id
1 'polypeptide(L)' 'MSRTYGPDSIEAVYMDEVAPNFRPVFARVVLRSESTITSILNEEEKVTLVIDGGNVSARRYVARRPPPPQPPAAPAAAP' A
#
# COMPACT_ATOMS: atom_id res chain seq x y z
N MET A 1 6.70 16.72 -16.66
CA MET A 1 7.25 17.24 -15.38
C MET A 1 7.26 16.10 -14.38
N SER A 2 8.43 15.74 -13.84
CA SER A 2 8.54 14.77 -12.74
C SER A 2 8.46 15.52 -11.40
N ARG A 3 7.62 15.05 -10.47
CA ARG A 3 7.52 15.59 -9.10
C ARG A 3 8.47 14.80 -8.20
N THR A 4 9.32 15.51 -7.45
CA THR A 4 10.23 14.90 -6.46
C THR A 4 9.76 15.26 -5.07
N TYR A 5 9.55 14.25 -4.22
CA TYR A 5 9.28 14.42 -2.80
C TYR A 5 10.60 14.22 -2.05
N GLY A 6 10.82 14.96 -0.96
CA GLY A 6 12.12 15.01 -0.29
C GLY A 6 12.67 13.62 0.10
N PRO A 7 13.99 13.52 0.35
CA PRO A 7 14.68 12.23 0.58
C PRO A 7 14.17 11.44 1.80
N ASP A 8 13.44 12.09 2.71
CA ASP A 8 12.93 11.51 3.96
C ASP A 8 11.43 11.17 3.91
N SER A 9 10.76 11.37 2.78
CA SER A 9 9.30 11.19 2.70
C SER A 9 8.84 9.73 2.75
N ILE A 10 9.70 8.78 2.38
CA ILE A 10 9.38 7.35 2.28
C ILE A 10 9.92 6.63 3.52
N GLU A 11 9.04 5.94 4.24
CA GLU A 11 9.41 5.08 5.37
C GLU A 11 9.77 3.68 4.90
N ALA A 12 8.91 3.08 4.05
CA ALA A 12 9.09 1.72 3.57
C ALA A 12 8.42 1.53 2.21
N VAL A 13 8.93 0.58 1.43
CA VAL A 13 8.34 0.14 0.17
C VAL A 13 8.21 -1.37 0.19
N TYR A 14 6.99 -1.86 0.00
CA TYR A 14 6.67 -3.27 -0.10
C TYR A 14 6.18 -3.56 -1.51
N MET A 15 6.92 -4.37 -2.26
CA MET A 15 6.47 -4.88 -3.56
C MET A 15 5.86 -6.26 -3.37
N ASP A 16 4.91 -6.59 -4.24
CA ASP A 16 4.34 -7.94 -4.29
C ASP A 16 5.43 -8.96 -4.66
N GLU A 17 5.46 -10.10 -3.96
CA GLU A 17 6.41 -11.17 -4.29
C GLU A 17 5.87 -11.94 -5.49
N VAL A 18 6.61 -11.89 -6.59
CA VAL A 18 6.22 -12.55 -7.84
C VAL A 18 7.29 -13.56 -8.26
N ALA A 19 6.87 -14.60 -8.97
CA ALA A 19 7.81 -15.57 -9.53
C ALA A 19 8.85 -14.89 -10.45
N PRO A 20 10.07 -15.45 -10.60
CA PRO A 20 11.21 -14.77 -11.24
C PRO A 20 10.96 -14.27 -12.68
N ASN A 21 9.95 -14.81 -13.36
CA ASN A 21 9.58 -14.46 -14.72
C ASN A 21 8.45 -13.42 -14.82
N PHE A 22 7.94 -12.94 -13.69
CA PHE A 22 6.83 -12.00 -13.61
C PHE A 22 7.29 -10.68 -13.00
N ARG A 23 6.59 -9.59 -13.33
CA ARG A 23 6.83 -8.27 -12.70
C ARG A 23 5.82 -8.03 -11.59
N PRO A 24 6.23 -7.43 -10.47
CA PRO A 24 5.31 -7.03 -9.42
C PRO A 24 4.41 -5.92 -9.95
N VAL A 25 3.11 -6.19 -10.03
CA VAL A 25 2.10 -5.23 -10.52
C VAL A 25 1.55 -4.38 -9.38
N PHE A 26 1.85 -4.76 -8.13
CA PHE A 26 1.36 -4.08 -6.94
C PHE A 26 2.52 -3.69 -6.03
N ALA A 27 2.44 -2.47 -5.50
CA ALA A 27 3.38 -1.95 -4.52
C ALA A 27 2.62 -1.15 -3.46
N ARG A 28 3.14 -1.18 -2.24
CA ARG A 28 2.64 -0.44 -1.09
C ARG A 28 3.78 0.41 -0.57
N VAL A 29 3.61 1.72 -0.66
CA VAL A 29 4.58 2.70 -0.17
C VAL A 29 4.04 3.27 1.13
N VAL A 30 4.84 3.21 2.19
CA VAL A 30 4.55 3.85 3.47
C VAL A 30 5.29 5.19 3.49
N LEU A 31 4.55 6.26 3.71
CA LEU A 31 5.06 7.63 3.73
C LEU A 31 5.05 8.13 5.17
N ARG A 32 6.08 8.90 5.56
CA ARG A 32 6.21 9.43 6.92
C ARG A 32 5.22 10.54 7.25
N SER A 33 4.69 11.22 6.25
CA SER A 33 3.79 12.36 6.43
C SER A 33 2.50 12.19 5.62
N GLU A 34 1.37 12.39 6.30
CA GLU A 34 0.04 12.40 5.66
C GLU A 34 -0.07 13.51 4.61
N SER A 35 0.55 14.67 4.84
CA SER A 35 0.54 15.79 3.88
C SER A 35 1.20 15.40 2.56
N THR A 36 2.20 14.51 2.57
CA THR A 36 2.81 13.98 1.36
C THR A 36 1.86 13.05 0.61
N ILE A 37 1.10 12.22 1.31
CA ILE A 37 0.05 11.37 0.70
C ILE A 37 -0.96 12.25 -0.03
N THR A 38 -1.48 13.27 0.65
CA THR A 38 -2.45 14.22 0.08
C THR A 38 -1.88 14.97 -1.11
N SER A 39 -0.61 15.36 -1.06
CA SER A 39 0.09 16.04 -2.17
C SER A 39 0.28 15.13 -3.39
N ILE A 40 0.62 13.85 -3.17
CA ILE A 40 0.76 12.85 -4.24
C ILE A 40 -0.59 12.58 -4.90
N LEU A 41 -1.63 12.46 -4.08
CA LEU A 41 -2.98 12.18 -4.55
C LEU A 41 -3.73 13.44 -5.04
N ASN A 42 -3.12 14.63 -4.94
CA ASN A 42 -3.78 15.92 -5.24
C ASN A 42 -5.19 16.03 -4.60
N GLU A 43 -5.31 15.62 -3.33
CA GLU A 43 -6.59 15.61 -2.58
C GLU A 43 -7.67 14.66 -3.15
N GLU A 44 -7.36 13.85 -4.16
CA GLU A 44 -8.25 12.83 -4.71
C GLU A 44 -8.07 11.47 -4.00
N GLU A 45 -9.05 10.58 -4.13
CA GLU A 45 -8.94 9.22 -3.57
C GLU A 45 -7.99 8.33 -4.40
N LYS A 46 -7.98 8.55 -5.73
CA LYS A 46 -7.19 7.77 -6.70
C LYS A 46 -6.64 8.68 -7.78
N VAL A 47 -5.36 8.53 -8.09
CA VAL A 47 -4.70 9.23 -9.20
C VAL A 47 -3.97 8.26 -10.10
N THR A 48 -3.79 8.64 -11.36
CA THR A 48 -2.92 7.92 -12.29
C THR A 48 -1.56 8.60 -12.33
N LEU A 49 -0.52 7.88 -11.92
CA LEU A 49 0.88 8.30 -11.97
C LEU A 49 1.58 7.61 -13.14
N VAL A 50 2.61 8.26 -13.68
CA VAL A 50 3.49 7.62 -14.66
C VAL A 50 4.77 7.18 -13.95
N ILE A 51 5.01 5.88 -13.88
CA ILE A 51 6.22 5.27 -13.30
C ILE A 51 6.87 4.41 -14.37
N ASP A 52 8.14 4.67 -14.69
CA ASP A 52 8.90 3.96 -15.74
C ASP A 52 8.22 4.00 -17.13
N GLY A 53 7.45 5.06 -17.42
CA GLY A 53 6.66 5.18 -18.64
C GLY A 53 5.33 4.40 -18.64
N GLY A 54 5.06 3.60 -17.60
CA GLY A 54 3.78 2.93 -17.38
C GLY A 54 2.79 3.76 -16.57
N ASN A 55 1.49 3.61 -16.86
CA ASN A 55 0.42 4.24 -16.08
C ASN A 55 0.08 3.37 -14.86
N VAL A 56 0.33 3.89 -13.67
CA VAL A 56 0.09 3.23 -12.39
C VAL A 56 -1.00 3.97 -11.64
N SER A 57 -2.01 3.25 -11.15
CA SER A 57 -3.02 3.83 -10.27
C SER A 57 -2.54 3.84 -8.82
N ALA A 58 -2.48 5.01 -8.20
CA ALA A 58 -2.21 5.17 -6.78
C ALA A 58 -3.48 5.57 -6.04
N ARG A 59 -3.68 5.06 -4.82
CA ARG A 59 -4.81 5.38 -3.96
C ARG A 59 -4.40 5.34 -2.49
N ARG A 60 -5.11 6.06 -1.62
CA ARG A 60 -4.90 5.99 -0.16
C ARG A 60 -5.16 4.56 0.33
N TYR A 61 -4.23 3.99 1.09
CA TYR A 61 -4.45 2.70 1.73
C TYR A 61 -5.37 2.86 2.94
N VAL A 62 -6.51 2.16 2.94
CA VAL A 62 -7.40 2.07 4.10
C VAL A 62 -7.22 0.68 4.71
N ALA A 63 -6.66 0.61 5.91
CA ALA A 63 -6.56 -0.63 6.64
C ALA A 63 -7.98 -1.16 6.88
N ARG A 64 -8.28 -2.35 6.33
CA ARG A 64 -9.53 -3.03 6.67
C ARG A 64 -9.42 -3.38 8.15
N ARG A 65 -10.41 -2.94 8.94
CA ARG A 65 -10.50 -3.23 10.38
C ARG A 65 -10.16 -4.71 10.61
N PRO A 66 -9.24 -5.05 11.53
CA PRO A 66 -9.00 -6.46 11.84
C PRO A 66 -10.34 -7.11 12.25
N PRO A 67 -10.59 -8.36 11.84
CA PRO A 67 -11.78 -9.07 12.28
C PRO A 67 -11.83 -9.06 13.82
N PRO A 68 -13.02 -8.97 14.43
CA PRO A 68 -13.15 -9.05 15.87
C PRO A 68 -12.44 -10.32 16.38
N PRO A 69 -11.85 -10.30 17.59
CA PRO A 69 -11.20 -11.46 18.16
C PRO A 69 -12.17 -12.64 18.14
N GLN A 70 -11.86 -13.67 17.35
CA GLN A 70 -12.64 -14.90 17.38
C GLN A 70 -12.51 -15.48 18.80
N PRO A 71 -13.61 -15.81 19.49
CA PRO A 71 -13.52 -16.47 20.78
C PRO A 71 -12.70 -17.75 20.62
N PRO A 72 -11.84 -18.10 21.59
CA PRO A 72 -11.00 -19.29 21.50
C PRO A 72 -11.91 -20.50 21.27
N ALA A 73 -11.62 -21.24 20.19
CA ALA A 73 -12.30 -22.50 19.92
C ALA A 73 -12.14 -23.39 21.17
N ALA A 74 -13.25 -23.64 21.87
CA ALA A 74 -13.25 -24.53 23.01
C ALA A 74 -12.62 -25.87 22.57
N PRO A 75 -11.65 -26.41 23.31
CA PRO A 75 -11.03 -27.67 22.94
C PRO A 75 -12.13 -28.73 22.88
N ALA A 76 -12.25 -29.36 21.71
CA ALA A 76 -13.17 -30.46 21.49
C ALA A 76 -12.99 -31.48 22.63
N ALA A 77 -14.06 -31.69 23.40
CA ALA A 77 -14.14 -32.77 24.36
C ALA A 77 -13.87 -34.08 23.61
N ALA A 78 -12.70 -34.66 23.86
CA ALA A 78 -12.40 -36.02 23.43
C ALA A 78 -13.15 -37.01 24.34
N PRO A 79 -13.77 -38.07 23.77
CA PRO A 79 -14.42 -39.13 24.54
C PRO A 79 -13.42 -40.06 25.24
#